data_AF-A0AAD6WVJ2-F1
#
_entry.id   AF-A0AAD6WVJ2-F1
#
_cell.length_a   1.000
_cell.length_b   1.000
_cell.length_c   1.000
_cell.angle_alpha   90.00
_cell.angle_beta   90.00
_cell.angle_gamma   90.00
#
_symmetry.space_group_name_H-M   'P 1'
#
loop_
_entity.id
_entity.type
_entity.pdbx_description
1 polymer ?
#
loop_
_entity_poly.entity_id
_entity_poly.type
_entity_poly.pdbx_seq_one_letter_code
_entity_poly.pdbx_strand_id
1 'polypeptide(L)'
;MTSIRFFLVSWLCSLFLLFGDWFPSLDGEIYLLEAILARFLPQEVSILCDCKELLNAAVGKWKRLLGEGRAVAVAIGVAERLNLRSLLGLAYYSMMLKGREAWDSDPHLDSRQRIRLLSGHYNLMKLCEDIPSSPPRLTHDHSCVRKGKCKNAFAAFWRLILTTKDGGLVGQVLKLQSADLLAKVMLAESIIRAFAEGNIPTLDLSESGEMHEKCLQIAPHAAQDKVKEVQENLVDWFSDVV
;
A
#
# COMPACT_ATOMS: atom_id res chain seq x y z
N MET A 1 -6.66 41.55 -11.01
CA MET A 1 -5.63 40.78 -10.26
C MET A 1 -5.71 39.26 -10.48
N THR A 2 -6.60 38.74 -11.33
CA THR A 2 -6.72 37.29 -11.66
C THR A 2 -5.72 36.80 -12.71
N SER A 3 -5.26 37.65 -13.62
CA SER A 3 -4.38 37.24 -14.74
C SER A 3 -2.97 36.82 -14.31
N ILE A 4 -2.38 37.46 -13.30
CA ILE A 4 -0.98 37.19 -12.88
C ILE A 4 -0.87 35.81 -12.21
N ARG A 5 -1.88 35.41 -11.43
CA ARG A 5 -1.91 34.08 -10.78
C ARG A 5 -1.95 32.95 -11.80
N PHE A 6 -2.68 33.12 -12.90
CA PHE A 6 -2.80 32.11 -13.95
C PHE A 6 -1.48 31.91 -14.71
N PHE A 7 -0.78 33.01 -15.02
CA PHE A 7 0.53 32.96 -15.66
C PHE A 7 1.62 32.35 -14.76
N LEU A 8 1.63 32.69 -13.47
CA LEU A 8 2.60 32.11 -12.53
C LEU A 8 2.38 30.60 -12.36
N VAL A 9 1.12 30.17 -12.29
CA VAL A 9 0.77 28.75 -12.21
C VAL A 9 1.16 28.00 -13.48
N SER A 10 0.80 28.52 -14.66
CA SER A 10 1.16 27.91 -15.94
C SER A 10 2.68 27.83 -16.12
N TRP A 11 3.41 28.88 -15.70
CA TRP A 11 4.86 28.91 -15.76
C TRP A 11 5.51 27.91 -14.80
N LEU A 12 4.99 27.78 -13.56
CA LEU A 12 5.47 26.80 -12.58
C LEU A 12 5.14 25.35 -12.99
N CYS A 13 3.98 25.10 -13.62
CA CYS A 13 3.65 23.81 -14.22
C CYS A 13 4.64 23.44 -15.32
N SER A 14 4.94 24.37 -16.23
CA SER A 14 5.92 24.16 -17.30
C SER A 14 7.33 23.95 -16.74
N LEU A 15 7.73 24.69 -15.71
CA LEU A 15 9.03 24.51 -15.05
C LEU A 15 9.12 23.13 -14.38
N PHE A 16 8.06 22.68 -13.71
CA PHE A 16 8.02 21.37 -13.06
C PHE A 16 8.06 20.21 -14.06
N LEU A 17 7.35 20.33 -15.19
CA LEU A 17 7.38 19.33 -16.26
C LEU A 17 8.73 19.29 -16.99
N LEU A 18 9.41 20.43 -17.13
CA LEU A 18 10.69 20.52 -17.83
C LEU A 18 11.90 20.16 -16.95
N PHE A 19 11.82 20.32 -15.64
CA PHE A 19 12.97 20.17 -14.73
C PHE A 19 12.76 19.15 -13.59
N GLY A 20 11.63 18.44 -13.57
CA GLY A 20 11.29 17.47 -12.50
C GLY A 20 12.30 16.34 -12.30
N ASP A 21 13.07 16.00 -13.33
CA ASP A 21 14.09 14.94 -13.31
C ASP A 21 15.53 15.46 -13.04
N TRP A 22 15.74 16.79 -12.94
CA TRP A 22 17.06 17.40 -12.92
C TRP A 22 17.42 18.12 -11.60
N PHE A 23 17.13 17.49 -10.46
CA PHE A 23 17.66 17.95 -9.17
C PHE A 23 18.66 16.93 -8.61
N PRO A 24 19.98 17.20 -8.69
CA PRO A 24 20.98 16.35 -8.07
C PRO A 24 20.95 16.51 -6.54
N SER A 25 21.17 15.38 -5.88
CA SER A 25 21.39 15.21 -4.45
C SER A 25 22.41 16.23 -3.91
N LEU A 26 21.95 17.22 -3.16
CA LEU A 26 22.80 18.21 -2.46
C LEU A 26 22.39 18.26 -0.98
N ASP A 27 23.01 17.38 -0.19
CA ASP A 27 22.74 17.17 1.21
C ASP A 27 23.10 18.40 2.07
N GLY A 28 22.11 19.19 2.47
CA GLY A 28 22.32 20.24 3.49
C GLY A 28 21.27 21.33 3.54
N GLU A 29 21.01 22.01 2.41
CA GLU A 29 20.07 23.15 2.35
C GLU A 29 18.68 22.78 1.79
N ILE A 30 18.49 21.50 1.47
CA ILE A 30 17.26 20.91 0.89
C ILE A 30 16.05 21.04 1.82
N TYR A 31 16.21 21.04 3.14
CA TYR A 31 15.06 21.01 4.05
C TYR A 31 14.17 22.24 3.93
N LEU A 32 14.68 23.41 3.58
CA LEU A 32 13.83 24.59 3.40
C LEU A 32 13.20 24.64 2.01
N LEU A 33 13.94 24.34 0.94
CA LEU A 33 13.42 24.42 -0.44
C LEU A 33 12.54 23.22 -0.82
N GLU A 34 12.88 22.00 -0.39
CA GLU A 34 11.95 20.86 -0.48
C GLU A 34 10.76 21.04 0.47
N ALA A 35 10.92 21.59 1.68
CA ALA A 35 9.75 21.88 2.51
C ALA A 35 8.88 23.01 1.94
N ILE A 36 9.45 24.01 1.26
CA ILE A 36 8.69 25.11 0.63
C ILE A 36 8.02 24.63 -0.67
N LEU A 37 8.71 23.86 -1.51
CA LEU A 37 8.15 23.27 -2.73
C LEU A 37 7.17 22.13 -2.43
N ALA A 38 7.37 21.36 -1.35
CA ALA A 38 6.40 20.37 -0.86
C ALA A 38 5.26 21.00 -0.05
N ARG A 39 5.44 22.16 0.60
CA ARG A 39 4.37 22.82 1.36
C ARG A 39 3.32 23.50 0.49
N PHE A 40 3.66 24.09 -0.66
CA PHE A 40 2.78 25.13 -1.21
C PHE A 40 2.49 25.17 -2.72
N LEU A 41 3.19 24.48 -3.63
CA LEU A 41 3.08 24.87 -5.05
C LEU A 41 2.60 23.83 -6.06
N PRO A 42 2.95 22.54 -6.04
CA PRO A 42 2.48 21.65 -7.12
C PRO A 42 1.08 21.10 -6.90
N GLN A 43 0.74 20.72 -5.66
CA GLN A 43 -0.48 19.95 -5.36
C GLN A 43 -1.69 20.83 -5.05
N GLU A 44 -1.49 21.90 -4.29
CA GLU A 44 -2.54 22.92 -4.11
C GLU A 44 -2.89 23.53 -5.47
N VAL A 45 -1.90 23.81 -6.30
CA VAL A 45 -2.11 24.33 -7.66
C VAL A 45 -2.71 23.28 -8.60
N SER A 46 -2.30 22.00 -8.56
CA SER A 46 -2.90 20.98 -9.44
C SER A 46 -4.36 20.71 -9.11
N ILE A 47 -4.74 20.75 -7.83
CA ILE A 47 -6.13 20.64 -7.38
C ILE A 47 -6.91 21.90 -7.74
N LEU A 48 -6.33 23.09 -7.57
CA LEU A 48 -6.96 24.36 -7.94
C LEU A 48 -7.07 24.56 -9.46
N CYS A 49 -6.24 23.88 -10.25
CA CYS A 49 -6.22 23.96 -11.72
C CYS A 49 -6.79 22.73 -12.43
N ASP A 50 -7.34 21.78 -11.67
CA ASP A 50 -7.91 20.51 -12.17
C ASP A 50 -6.98 19.74 -13.13
N CYS A 51 -5.66 19.87 -12.93
CA CYS A 51 -4.65 19.23 -13.76
C CYS A 51 -4.33 17.84 -13.20
N LYS A 52 -5.08 16.82 -13.65
CA LYS A 52 -4.95 15.43 -13.19
C LYS A 52 -3.55 14.85 -13.39
N GLU A 53 -2.88 15.23 -14.47
CA GLU A 53 -1.53 14.75 -14.80
C GLU A 53 -0.51 15.22 -13.75
N LEU A 54 -0.54 16.50 -13.39
CA LEU A 54 0.33 17.06 -12.36
C LEU A 54 0.03 16.44 -11.00
N LEU A 55 -1.25 16.26 -10.65
CA LEU A 55 -1.63 15.58 -9.41
C LEU A 55 -1.09 14.14 -9.37
N ASN A 56 -1.25 13.38 -10.45
CA ASN A 56 -0.76 12.00 -10.55
C ASN A 56 0.77 11.93 -10.44
N ALA A 57 1.49 12.83 -11.12
CA ALA A 57 2.94 12.92 -11.02
C ALA A 57 3.40 13.24 -9.58
N ALA A 58 2.70 14.17 -8.93
CA ALA A 58 3.01 14.58 -7.56
C ALA A 58 2.69 13.47 -6.54
N VAL A 59 1.59 12.75 -6.70
CA VAL A 59 1.27 11.53 -5.92
C VAL A 59 2.30 10.45 -6.17
N GLY A 60 2.76 10.26 -7.41
CA GLY A 60 3.83 9.34 -7.77
C GLY A 60 5.14 9.66 -7.04
N LYS A 61 5.53 10.94 -6.99
CA LYS A 61 6.70 11.40 -6.23
C LYS A 61 6.56 11.09 -4.74
N TRP A 62 5.41 11.37 -4.14
CA TRP A 62 5.17 11.05 -2.74
C TRP A 62 5.24 9.55 -2.45
N LYS A 63 4.64 8.71 -3.31
CA LYS A 63 4.74 7.24 -3.17
C LYS A 63 6.18 6.76 -3.19
N ARG A 64 7.04 7.35 -4.04
CA ARG A 64 8.47 7.06 -4.06
C ARG A 64 9.15 7.45 -2.73
N LEU A 65 8.91 8.67 -2.25
CA LEU A 65 9.45 9.14 -0.96
C LEU A 65 9.00 8.27 0.22
N LEU A 66 7.73 7.84 0.23
CA LEU A 66 7.20 6.92 1.23
C LEU A 66 7.88 5.54 1.16
N GLY A 67 8.14 5.03 -0.05
CA GLY A 67 8.89 3.78 -0.25
C GLY A 67 10.32 3.85 0.25
N GLU A 68 10.93 5.04 0.25
CA GLU A 68 12.26 5.31 0.82
C GLU A 68 12.21 5.62 2.33
N GLY A 69 11.02 5.65 2.94
CA GLY A 69 10.84 5.99 4.35
C GLY A 69 11.07 7.47 4.69
N ARG A 70 11.10 8.37 3.69
CA ARG A 70 11.37 9.80 3.86
C ARG A 70 10.07 10.61 3.94
N ALA A 71 10.13 11.74 4.67
CA ALA A 71 9.06 12.74 4.76
C ALA A 71 7.66 12.19 5.09
N VAL A 72 7.56 11.08 5.83
CA VAL A 72 6.31 10.35 6.04
C VAL A 72 5.28 11.18 6.82
N ALA A 73 5.67 11.84 7.93
CA ALA A 73 4.76 12.69 8.70
C ALA A 73 4.26 13.89 7.88
N VAL A 74 5.14 14.48 7.06
CA VAL A 74 4.78 15.57 6.15
C VAL A 74 3.78 15.08 5.10
N ALA A 75 3.97 13.87 4.56
CA ALA A 75 3.05 13.26 3.61
C ALA A 75 1.65 13.05 4.22
N ILE A 76 1.56 12.66 5.50
CA ILE A 76 0.27 12.58 6.22
C ILE A 76 -0.41 13.95 6.22
N GLY A 77 0.26 14.99 6.71
CA GLY A 77 -0.33 16.33 6.79
C GLY A 77 -0.76 16.88 5.42
N VAL A 78 0.03 16.65 4.37
CA VAL A 78 -0.33 17.03 2.99
C VAL A 78 -1.54 16.24 2.49
N ALA A 79 -1.54 14.92 2.68
CA ALA A 79 -2.62 14.06 2.21
C ALA A 79 -3.95 14.31 2.95
N GLU A 80 -3.91 14.64 4.25
CA GLU A 80 -5.10 15.05 5.01
C GLU A 80 -5.66 16.37 4.51
N ARG A 81 -4.80 17.39 4.39
CA ARG A 81 -5.20 18.74 3.96
C ARG A 81 -5.82 18.73 2.56
N LEU A 82 -5.31 17.89 1.67
CA LEU A 82 -5.75 17.75 0.28
C LEU A 82 -6.76 16.61 0.07
N ASN A 83 -7.13 15.90 1.14
CA ASN A 83 -8.02 14.74 1.11
C ASN A 83 -7.63 13.66 0.08
N LEU A 84 -6.32 13.40 -0.07
CA LEU A 84 -5.77 12.41 -0.99
C LEU A 84 -5.81 11.01 -0.35
N ARG A 85 -7.00 10.38 -0.30
CA ARG A 85 -7.24 9.13 0.44
C ARG A 85 -6.22 8.02 0.20
N SER A 86 -5.86 7.75 -1.05
CA SER A 86 -4.89 6.68 -1.37
C SER A 86 -3.48 6.99 -0.86
N LEU A 87 -3.05 8.26 -0.93
CA LEU A 87 -1.78 8.69 -0.38
C LEU A 87 -1.82 8.71 1.15
N LEU A 88 -2.94 9.12 1.74
CA LEU A 88 -3.12 9.20 3.18
C LEU A 88 -3.01 7.81 3.83
N GLY A 89 -3.71 6.82 3.28
CA GLY A 89 -3.63 5.44 3.75
C GLY A 89 -2.21 4.89 3.68
N LEU A 90 -1.50 5.12 2.57
CA LEU A 90 -0.10 4.73 2.42
C LEU A 90 0.82 5.46 3.41
N ALA A 91 0.63 6.76 3.63
CA ALA A 91 1.47 7.54 4.53
C ALA A 91 1.30 7.09 6.00
N TYR A 92 0.07 6.86 6.44
CA TYR A 92 -0.20 6.28 7.75
C TYR A 92 0.35 4.87 7.89
N TYR A 93 0.20 4.04 6.85
CA TYR A 93 0.77 2.69 6.84
C TYR A 93 2.30 2.69 6.95
N SER A 94 2.98 3.51 6.12
CA SER A 94 4.42 3.69 6.17
C SER A 94 4.88 4.22 7.53
N MET A 95 4.14 5.15 8.14
CA MET A 95 4.47 5.64 9.48
C MET A 95 4.30 4.54 10.51
N MET A 96 3.21 3.78 10.45
CA MET A 96 2.94 2.66 11.36
C MET A 96 4.09 1.65 11.37
N LEU A 97 4.62 1.28 10.20
CA LEU A 97 5.75 0.34 10.10
C LEU A 97 7.06 0.85 10.75
N LYS A 98 7.21 2.17 10.94
CA LYS A 98 8.35 2.73 11.70
C LYS A 98 8.28 2.45 13.21
N GLY A 99 7.11 2.11 13.73
CA GLY A 99 6.89 1.79 15.13
C GLY A 99 6.75 3.02 16.05
N ARG A 100 6.26 2.77 17.26
CA ARG A 100 5.81 3.79 18.22
C ARG A 100 6.87 4.81 18.59
N GLU A 101 8.12 4.40 18.76
CA GLU A 101 9.24 5.30 19.08
C GLU A 101 9.42 6.38 18.02
N ALA A 102 9.24 6.05 16.74
CA ALA A 102 9.32 7.00 15.65
C ALA A 102 8.13 7.97 15.65
N TRP A 103 6.92 7.51 16.02
CA TRP A 103 5.72 8.36 16.05
C TRP A 103 5.78 9.38 17.19
N ASP A 104 6.26 8.94 18.36
CA ASP A 104 6.34 9.78 19.56
C ASP A 104 7.43 10.85 19.42
N SER A 105 8.51 10.55 18.70
CA SER A 105 9.64 11.47 18.47
C SER A 105 9.46 12.43 17.30
N ASP A 106 8.56 12.14 16.34
CA ASP A 106 8.37 12.99 15.15
C ASP A 106 7.59 14.29 15.48
N PRO A 107 8.19 15.49 15.35
CA PRO A 107 7.53 16.75 15.69
C PRO A 107 6.46 17.19 14.68
N HIS A 108 6.41 16.57 13.49
CA HIS A 108 5.42 16.89 12.45
C HIS A 108 4.11 16.14 12.62
N LEU A 109 4.08 15.13 13.50
CA LEU A 109 2.83 14.48 13.87
C LEU A 109 2.11 15.31 14.94
N ASP A 110 0.80 15.49 14.78
CA ASP A 110 -0.06 16.05 15.83
C ASP A 110 -0.62 14.94 16.75
N SER A 111 -1.33 15.33 17.81
CA SER A 111 -1.92 14.37 18.75
C SER A 111 -3.00 13.49 18.10
N ARG A 112 -3.78 14.05 17.17
CA ARG A 112 -4.87 13.34 16.48
C ARG A 112 -4.31 12.27 15.54
N GLN A 113 -3.27 12.59 14.78
CA GLN A 113 -2.58 11.67 13.88
C GLN A 113 -1.94 10.51 14.66
N ARG A 114 -1.41 10.77 15.87
CA ARG A 114 -0.91 9.71 16.76
C ARG A 114 -2.02 8.78 17.27
N ILE A 115 -3.17 9.32 17.64
CA ILE A 115 -4.34 8.51 18.02
C ILE A 115 -4.76 7.61 16.85
N ARG A 116 -4.85 8.15 15.64
CA ARG A 116 -5.15 7.39 14.41
C ARG A 116 -4.12 6.27 14.14
N LEU A 117 -2.83 6.54 14.35
CA LEU A 117 -1.79 5.52 14.22
C LEU A 117 -1.99 4.36 15.21
N LEU A 118 -2.37 4.66 16.45
CA LEU A 118 -2.67 3.63 17.46
C LEU A 118 -3.92 2.82 17.11
N SER A 119 -5.00 3.49 16.70
CA SER A 119 -6.22 2.83 16.22
C SER A 119 -5.95 1.95 15.00
N GLY A 120 -5.21 2.48 14.02
CA GLY A 120 -4.83 1.75 12.82
C GLY A 120 -3.94 0.56 13.10
N HIS A 121 -2.97 0.69 14.01
CA HIS A 121 -2.14 -0.43 14.43
C HIS A 121 -2.98 -1.57 15.02
N TYR A 122 -3.92 -1.25 15.92
CA TYR A 122 -4.86 -2.25 16.47
C TYR A 122 -5.70 -2.92 15.38
N ASN A 123 -6.32 -2.13 14.51
CA ASN A 123 -7.18 -2.63 13.42
C ASN A 123 -6.40 -3.52 12.45
N LEU A 124 -5.19 -3.11 12.06
CA LEU A 124 -4.33 -3.87 11.16
C LEU A 124 -3.83 -5.17 11.78
N MET A 125 -3.50 -5.19 13.07
CA MET A 125 -3.17 -6.43 13.77
C MET A 125 -4.34 -7.42 13.72
N LYS A 126 -5.56 -6.97 14.03
CA LYS A 126 -6.76 -7.81 13.96
C LYS A 126 -7.00 -8.33 12.53
N LEU A 127 -6.87 -7.48 11.52
CA LEU A 127 -6.98 -7.88 10.12
C LEU A 127 -5.91 -8.91 9.72
N CYS A 128 -4.68 -8.76 10.22
CA CYS A 128 -3.61 -9.72 10.03
C CYS A 128 -3.91 -11.10 10.65
N GLU A 129 -4.70 -11.15 11.71
CA GLU A 129 -5.16 -12.41 12.34
C GLU A 129 -6.31 -13.04 11.55
N ASP A 130 -7.21 -12.22 11.00
CA ASP A 130 -8.39 -12.64 10.26
C ASP A 130 -8.08 -13.04 8.80
N ILE A 131 -7.06 -12.45 8.19
CA ILE A 131 -6.76 -12.62 6.76
C ILE A 131 -6.57 -14.09 6.32
N PRO A 132 -5.92 -15.01 7.07
CA PRO A 132 -5.80 -16.41 6.65
C PRO A 132 -7.14 -17.14 6.58
N SER A 133 -8.15 -16.67 7.31
CA SER A 133 -9.51 -17.22 7.31
C SER A 133 -10.41 -16.60 6.24
N SER A 134 -9.97 -15.53 5.59
CA SER A 134 -10.72 -14.80 4.56
C SER A 134 -10.00 -14.82 3.20
N PRO A 135 -9.94 -16.00 2.52
CA PRO A 135 -9.34 -16.10 1.19
C PRO A 135 -10.12 -15.26 0.17
N PRO A 136 -9.44 -14.72 -0.87
CA PRO A 136 -10.13 -14.00 -1.93
C PRO A 136 -11.06 -14.92 -2.72
N ARG A 137 -12.03 -14.31 -3.42
CA ARG A 137 -13.01 -15.05 -4.20
C ARG A 137 -12.35 -15.58 -5.48
N LEU A 138 -12.31 -16.91 -5.60
CA LEU A 138 -11.82 -17.57 -6.80
C LEU A 138 -12.92 -17.61 -7.88
N THR A 139 -12.69 -16.93 -9.00
CA THR A 139 -13.53 -17.07 -10.20
C THR A 139 -13.13 -18.34 -10.95
N HIS A 140 -14.04 -19.30 -11.05
CA HIS A 140 -13.73 -20.58 -11.70
C HIS A 140 -13.80 -20.47 -13.22
N ASP A 141 -12.91 -21.19 -13.90
CA ASP A 141 -13.08 -21.45 -15.33
C ASP A 141 -14.37 -22.24 -15.58
N HIS A 142 -14.98 -22.01 -16.73
CA HIS A 142 -16.20 -22.68 -17.17
C HIS A 142 -16.06 -24.21 -17.24
N SER A 143 -14.85 -24.75 -17.47
CA SER A 143 -14.63 -26.20 -17.49
C SER A 143 -14.50 -26.83 -16.10
N CYS A 144 -14.50 -26.04 -15.02
CA CYS A 144 -14.35 -26.57 -13.66
C CYS A 144 -15.63 -27.25 -13.16
N VAL A 145 -15.63 -28.58 -13.13
CA VAL A 145 -16.75 -29.39 -12.64
C VAL A 145 -16.83 -29.38 -11.09
N ARG A 146 -15.69 -29.30 -10.40
CA ARG A 146 -15.59 -29.43 -8.93
C ARG A 146 -15.32 -28.08 -8.24
N LYS A 147 -16.14 -27.06 -8.52
CA LYS A 147 -15.97 -25.69 -7.99
C LYS A 147 -15.76 -25.64 -6.47
N GLY A 148 -16.57 -26.40 -5.72
CA GLY A 148 -16.44 -26.50 -4.26
C GLY A 148 -15.08 -27.02 -3.79
N LYS A 149 -14.53 -28.06 -4.44
CA LYS A 149 -13.20 -28.60 -4.10
C LYS A 149 -12.10 -27.59 -4.41
N CYS A 150 -12.16 -26.94 -5.58
CA CYS A 150 -11.18 -25.91 -5.95
C CYS A 150 -11.20 -24.72 -4.99
N LYS A 151 -12.39 -24.26 -4.58
CA LYS A 151 -12.55 -23.19 -3.58
C LYS A 151 -11.92 -23.58 -2.23
N ASN A 152 -12.17 -24.81 -1.77
CA ASN A 152 -11.63 -25.30 -0.51
C ASN A 152 -10.10 -25.48 -0.57
N ALA A 153 -9.58 -26.03 -1.67
CA ALA A 153 -8.16 -26.18 -1.90
C ALA A 153 -7.45 -24.81 -1.94
N PHE A 154 -8.03 -23.82 -2.64
CA PHE A 154 -7.51 -22.46 -2.64
C PHE A 154 -7.54 -21.81 -1.25
N ALA A 155 -8.63 -21.98 -0.51
CA ALA A 155 -8.74 -21.47 0.86
C ALA A 155 -7.71 -22.10 1.80
N ALA A 156 -7.45 -23.40 1.67
CA ALA A 156 -6.43 -24.10 2.44
C ALA A 156 -5.03 -23.61 2.06
N PHE A 157 -4.75 -23.44 0.77
CA PHE A 157 -3.47 -22.91 0.29
C PHE A 157 -3.21 -21.48 0.76
N TRP A 158 -4.21 -20.61 0.66
CA TRP A 158 -4.18 -19.24 1.19
C TRP A 158 -3.85 -19.22 2.69
N ARG A 159 -4.54 -20.05 3.47
CA ARG A 159 -4.30 -20.17 4.91
C ARG A 159 -2.90 -20.69 5.21
N LEU A 160 -2.43 -21.69 4.47
CA LEU A 160 -1.08 -22.26 4.63
C LEU A 160 0.00 -21.20 4.43
N ILE A 161 -0.16 -20.34 3.41
CA ILE A 161 0.80 -19.27 3.13
C ILE A 161 0.82 -18.23 4.26
N LEU A 162 -0.36 -17.81 4.74
CA LEU A 162 -0.48 -16.67 5.65
C LEU A 162 -0.43 -17.03 7.15
N THR A 163 -0.54 -18.30 7.53
CA THR A 163 -0.49 -18.70 8.94
C THR A 163 0.94 -18.67 9.46
N THR A 164 1.21 -17.78 10.42
CA THR A 164 2.53 -17.55 11.02
C THR A 164 2.81 -18.35 12.29
N LYS A 165 1.82 -19.09 12.83
CA LYS A 165 1.88 -19.63 14.21
C LYS A 165 3.07 -20.57 14.50
N ASP A 166 3.65 -21.22 13.49
CA ASP A 166 4.85 -22.07 13.64
C ASP A 166 5.98 -21.67 12.70
N GLY A 167 5.99 -20.40 12.26
CA GLY A 167 6.81 -19.96 11.14
C GLY A 167 6.33 -20.61 9.84
N GLY A 168 5.09 -20.35 9.41
CA GLY A 168 4.68 -20.71 8.04
C GLY A 168 5.65 -20.16 6.99
N LEU A 169 5.49 -20.51 5.72
CA LEU A 169 6.43 -20.15 4.66
C LEU A 169 6.80 -18.66 4.68
N VAL A 170 5.83 -17.78 4.96
CA VAL A 170 6.05 -16.33 5.13
C VAL A 170 6.89 -15.99 6.37
N GLY A 171 6.61 -16.60 7.53
CA GLY A 171 7.33 -16.32 8.78
C GLY A 171 8.74 -16.93 8.84
N GLN A 172 8.98 -18.02 8.10
CA GLN A 172 10.31 -18.61 7.93
C GLN A 172 11.17 -17.82 6.93
N VAL A 173 10.56 -17.34 5.84
CA VAL A 173 11.29 -16.66 4.76
C VAL A 173 11.54 -15.18 5.08
N LEU A 174 10.61 -14.50 5.77
CA LEU A 174 10.74 -13.09 6.11
C LEU A 174 10.35 -12.80 7.55
N LYS A 175 11.20 -12.05 8.25
CA LYS A 175 10.84 -11.38 9.52
C LYS A 175 9.93 -10.18 9.22
N LEU A 176 8.73 -10.44 8.68
CA LEU A 176 7.73 -9.40 8.50
C LEU A 176 7.19 -8.97 9.87
N GLN A 177 6.98 -7.66 10.04
CA GLN A 177 6.28 -7.17 11.23
C GLN A 177 4.88 -7.77 11.29
N SER A 178 4.40 -8.07 12.50
CA SER A 178 3.09 -8.70 12.71
C SER A 178 1.94 -7.89 12.09
N ALA A 179 2.06 -6.56 12.06
CA ALA A 179 1.08 -5.63 11.51
C ALA A 179 1.28 -5.30 10.00
N ASP A 180 2.26 -5.89 9.32
CA ASP A 180 2.53 -5.62 7.90
C ASP A 180 1.59 -6.42 6.97
N LEU A 181 0.30 -6.09 7.00
CA LEU A 181 -0.75 -6.74 6.23
C LEU A 181 -0.47 -6.71 4.72
N LEU A 182 -0.02 -5.57 4.20
CA LEU A 182 0.22 -5.40 2.77
C LEU A 182 1.37 -6.30 2.29
N ALA A 183 2.50 -6.34 3.01
CA ALA A 183 3.60 -7.24 2.63
C ALA A 183 3.19 -8.71 2.68
N LYS A 184 2.40 -9.11 3.69
CA LYS A 184 1.88 -10.49 3.79
C LYS A 184 1.02 -10.87 2.58
N VAL A 185 0.07 -10.01 2.19
CA VAL A 185 -0.84 -10.27 1.06
C VAL A 185 -0.09 -10.21 -0.27
N MET A 186 0.86 -9.29 -0.45
CA MET A 186 1.73 -9.25 -1.64
C MET A 186 2.61 -10.49 -1.76
N LEU A 187 3.19 -10.96 -0.65
CA LEU A 187 3.97 -12.19 -0.65
C LEU A 187 3.10 -13.40 -0.96
N ALA A 188 1.88 -13.46 -0.42
CA ALA A 188 0.94 -14.52 -0.77
C ALA A 188 0.59 -14.54 -2.26
N GLU A 189 0.35 -13.36 -2.84
CA GLU A 189 0.14 -13.23 -4.29
C GLU A 189 1.34 -13.72 -5.09
N SER A 190 2.56 -13.36 -4.70
CA SER A 190 3.79 -13.78 -5.37
C SER A 190 4.02 -15.29 -5.27
N ILE A 191 3.75 -15.90 -4.11
CA ILE A 191 3.84 -17.36 -3.92
C ILE A 191 2.79 -18.08 -4.78
N ILE A 192 1.54 -17.59 -4.80
CA ILE A 192 0.47 -18.17 -5.61
C ILE A 192 0.81 -18.11 -7.10
N ARG A 193 1.35 -16.97 -7.56
CA ARG A 193 1.82 -16.78 -8.94
C ARG A 193 2.92 -17.76 -9.31
N ALA A 194 3.98 -17.82 -8.50
CA ALA A 194 5.09 -18.74 -8.74
C ALA A 194 4.65 -20.22 -8.69
N PHE A 195 3.69 -20.58 -7.83
CA PHE A 195 3.12 -21.92 -7.79
C PHE A 195 2.29 -22.24 -9.05
N ALA A 196 1.48 -21.29 -9.54
CA ALA A 196 0.71 -21.46 -10.78
C ALA A 196 1.62 -21.59 -12.02
N GLU A 197 2.79 -20.94 -12.01
CA GLU A 197 3.80 -21.03 -13.06
C GLU A 197 4.68 -22.30 -12.98
N GLY A 198 4.54 -23.11 -11.91
CA GLY A 198 5.36 -24.29 -11.69
C GLY A 198 6.80 -23.99 -11.21
N ASN A 199 7.07 -22.77 -10.75
CA ASN A 199 8.38 -22.31 -10.29
C ASN A 199 8.71 -22.76 -8.85
N ILE A 200 7.72 -23.25 -8.11
CA ILE A 200 7.90 -23.76 -6.74
C ILE A 200 7.67 -25.28 -6.76
N PRO A 201 8.62 -26.09 -6.23
CA PRO A 201 8.41 -27.53 -6.06
C PRO A 201 7.10 -27.78 -5.34
N THR A 202 6.34 -28.79 -5.76
CA THR A 202 5.01 -29.12 -5.23
C THR A 202 5.04 -29.10 -3.70
N LEU A 203 4.52 -28.01 -3.13
CA LEU A 203 4.07 -28.00 -1.74
C LEU A 203 3.09 -29.16 -1.62
N ASP A 204 3.31 -30.02 -0.62
CA ASP A 204 2.47 -31.18 -0.40
C ASP A 204 1.07 -30.71 0.04
N LEU A 205 0.23 -30.42 -0.95
CA LEU A 205 -1.16 -30.00 -0.79
C LEU A 205 -2.10 -31.22 -0.82
N SER A 206 -1.57 -32.43 -0.65
CA SER A 206 -2.33 -33.69 -0.75
C SER A 206 -3.54 -33.71 0.19
N GLU A 207 -3.45 -33.09 1.36
CA GLU A 207 -4.55 -32.99 2.33
C GLU A 207 -5.66 -32.01 1.91
N SER A 208 -5.33 -31.00 1.09
CA SER A 208 -6.26 -29.94 0.68
C SER A 208 -7.01 -30.25 -0.62
N GLY A 209 -6.54 -31.25 -1.36
CA GLY A 209 -7.04 -31.64 -2.68
C GLY A 209 -6.49 -30.78 -3.81
N GLU A 210 -6.39 -31.37 -5.00
CA GLU A 210 -5.86 -30.68 -6.18
C GLU A 210 -6.86 -29.63 -6.71
N MET A 211 -6.38 -28.41 -6.91
CA MET A 211 -7.09 -27.41 -7.70
C MET A 211 -7.10 -27.82 -9.17
N HIS A 212 -8.22 -27.61 -9.86
CA HIS A 212 -8.29 -27.75 -11.30
C HIS A 212 -7.28 -26.81 -11.97
N GLU A 213 -6.49 -27.31 -12.91
CA GLU A 213 -5.37 -26.60 -13.54
C GLU A 213 -5.73 -25.18 -14.01
N LYS A 214 -6.82 -25.01 -14.77
CA LYS A 214 -7.26 -23.67 -15.20
C LYS A 214 -7.71 -22.74 -14.07
N CYS A 215 -8.23 -23.30 -12.97
CA CYS A 215 -8.57 -22.48 -11.80
C CYS A 215 -7.31 -22.06 -11.05
N LEU A 216 -6.26 -22.89 -11.08
CA LEU A 216 -4.95 -22.53 -10.54
C LEU A 216 -4.36 -21.34 -11.29
N GLN A 217 -4.46 -21.32 -12.62
CA GLN A 217 -4.00 -20.17 -13.43
C GLN A 217 -4.78 -18.87 -13.18
N ILE A 218 -6.02 -18.96 -12.68
CA ILE A 218 -6.83 -17.78 -12.32
C ILE A 218 -6.56 -17.30 -10.88
N ALA A 219 -6.05 -18.17 -10.01
CA ALA A 219 -5.81 -17.86 -8.60
C ALA A 219 -4.90 -16.62 -8.35
N PRO A 220 -3.83 -16.38 -9.13
CA PRO A 220 -3.02 -15.16 -8.99
C PRO A 220 -3.83 -13.88 -9.17
N HIS A 221 -4.83 -13.87 -10.06
CA HIS A 221 -5.71 -12.70 -10.24
C HIS A 221 -6.58 -12.45 -9.00
N ALA A 222 -7.13 -13.50 -8.40
CA ALA A 222 -7.90 -13.37 -7.16
C ALA A 222 -7.04 -12.82 -5.99
N ALA A 223 -5.77 -13.25 -5.90
CA ALA A 223 -4.83 -12.72 -4.92
C ALA A 223 -4.43 -11.26 -5.23
N GLN A 224 -4.20 -10.92 -6.50
CA GLN A 224 -3.92 -9.56 -6.94
C GLN A 224 -5.08 -8.60 -6.64
N ASP A 225 -6.32 -9.03 -6.85
CA ASP A 225 -7.51 -8.25 -6.51
C ASP A 225 -7.58 -8.00 -4.99
N LYS A 226 -7.15 -8.98 -4.17
CA LYS A 226 -7.04 -8.78 -2.72
C LYS A 226 -5.95 -7.77 -2.34
N VAL A 227 -4.81 -7.78 -3.02
CA VAL A 227 -3.75 -6.76 -2.83
C VAL A 227 -4.32 -5.37 -3.10
N LYS A 228 -5.04 -5.20 -4.22
CA LYS A 228 -5.66 -3.92 -4.58
C LYS A 228 -6.71 -3.49 -3.56
N GLU A 229 -7.59 -4.40 -3.17
CA GLU A 229 -8.60 -4.16 -2.12
C GLU A 229 -7.93 -3.67 -0.83
N VAL A 230 -6.84 -4.31 -0.42
CA VAL A 230 -6.09 -3.91 0.78
C VAL A 230 -5.49 -2.52 0.62
N GLN A 231 -4.84 -2.23 -0.51
CA GLN A 231 -4.22 -0.92 -0.78
C GLN A 231 -5.24 0.22 -0.83
N GLU A 232 -6.39 -0.01 -1.45
CA GLU A 232 -7.45 1.00 -1.63
C GLU A 232 -8.16 1.31 -0.31
N ASN A 233 -8.29 0.34 0.58
CA ASN A 233 -8.97 0.49 1.87
C ASN A 233 -8.03 0.83 3.04
N LEU A 234 -6.72 1.02 2.80
CA LEU A 234 -5.74 1.31 3.86
C LEU A 234 -6.20 2.44 4.79
N VAL A 235 -6.68 3.55 4.20
CA VAL A 235 -7.11 4.73 4.95
C VAL A 235 -8.26 4.45 5.91
N ASP A 236 -9.15 3.52 5.55
CA ASP A 236 -10.34 3.21 6.35
C ASP A 236 -9.99 2.42 7.61
N TRP A 237 -8.84 1.75 7.63
CA TRP A 237 -8.37 1.05 8.82
C TRP A 237 -7.70 1.98 9.84
N PHE A 238 -7.33 3.20 9.44
CA PHE A 238 -6.85 4.25 10.33
C PHE A 238 -7.98 5.18 10.82
N SER A 239 -9.24 4.80 10.64
CA SER A 239 -10.36 5.50 11.26
C SER A 239 -10.33 5.32 12.79
N ASP A 240 -10.67 6.38 13.51
CA ASP A 240 -10.73 6.36 14.98
C ASP A 240 -11.71 5.28 15.45
N VAL A 241 -11.27 4.41 16.38
CA VAL A 241 -12.15 3.42 17.00
C VAL A 241 -13.05 4.16 17.98
N VAL A 242 -14.35 4.24 17.65
CA VAL A 242 -15.39 4.84 18.51
C VAL A 242 -15.74 3.91 19.66
#